data_AF-A0A5B9M908-F1
#
_entry.id   AF-A0A5B9M908-F1
#
_cell.length_a   1.000
_cell.length_b   1.000
_cell.length_c   1.000
_cell.angle_alpha   90.00
_cell.angle_beta   90.00
_cell.angle_gamma   90.00
#
_symmetry.space_group_name_H-M   'P 1'
#
loop_
_entity.id
_entity.type
_entity.pdbx_description
1 polymer ?
#
loop_
_entity_poly.entity_id
_entity_poly.type
_entity_poly.pdbx_seq_one_letter_code
_entity_poly.pdbx_strand_id
1 'polypeptide(L)'
;MVQPDEKGPATPAQPFDCPGATFPKIGFDPRQLEQYPRRNPKKMLDEKLLSLIQCPISGQSLQISPAAVIADLNEKIARRQVRDASDQLVESALDQGLTTADGARLYPVRGGIPTLIADAAIELEQG
;
A
#
# COMPACT_ATOMS: atom_id res chain seq x y z
N MET A 1 -5.75 -0.60 55.56
CA MET A 1 -6.95 -0.70 54.73
C MET A 1 -6.51 -0.65 53.28
N VAL A 2 -6.18 -1.80 52.70
CA VAL A 2 -5.71 -1.94 51.30
C VAL A 2 -6.84 -2.64 50.56
N GLN A 3 -7.38 -1.99 49.53
CA GLN A 3 -8.37 -2.58 48.65
C GLN A 3 -7.69 -3.60 47.72
N PRO A 4 -8.28 -4.79 47.49
CA PRO A 4 -7.74 -5.78 46.56
C PRO A 4 -8.07 -5.46 45.09
N ASP A 5 -7.11 -5.79 44.23
CA ASP A 5 -7.12 -5.76 42.78
C ASP A 5 -8.06 -6.86 42.23
N GLU A 6 -9.23 -6.48 41.69
CA GLU A 6 -10.09 -7.39 40.94
C GLU A 6 -9.75 -7.33 39.45
N LYS A 7 -8.93 -8.30 39.03
CA LYS A 7 -8.77 -8.75 37.65
C LYS A 7 -10.13 -9.17 37.06
N GLY A 8 -10.77 -8.26 36.33
CA GLY A 8 -11.97 -8.57 35.53
C GLY A 8 -11.65 -9.52 34.36
N PRO A 9 -12.55 -10.47 34.02
CA PRO A 9 -12.34 -11.42 32.93
C PRO A 9 -12.46 -10.76 31.55
N ALA A 10 -11.65 -11.24 30.61
CA ALA A 10 -11.73 -10.88 29.19
C ALA A 10 -13.05 -11.39 28.59
N THR A 11 -14.00 -10.48 28.36
CA THR A 11 -15.24 -10.76 27.63
C THR A 11 -14.94 -10.98 26.14
N PRO A 12 -15.43 -12.07 25.52
CA PRO A 12 -15.31 -12.26 24.07
C PRO A 12 -16.17 -11.23 23.33
N ALA A 13 -15.58 -10.58 22.33
CA ALA A 13 -16.22 -9.61 21.46
C ALA A 13 -17.50 -10.17 20.83
N GLN A 14 -18.67 -9.63 21.22
CA GLN A 14 -19.93 -9.93 20.57
C GLN A 14 -20.12 -9.04 19.34
N PRO A 15 -20.75 -9.56 18.26
CA PRO A 15 -21.00 -8.81 17.05
C PRO A 15 -21.93 -7.62 17.32
N PHE A 16 -21.59 -6.47 16.73
CA PHE A 16 -22.39 -5.25 16.77
C PHE A 16 -23.76 -5.51 16.14
N ASP A 17 -24.78 -5.67 16.97
CA ASP A 17 -26.18 -5.65 16.55
C ASP A 17 -26.62 -4.18 16.40
N CYS A 18 -26.72 -3.70 15.16
CA CYS A 18 -27.28 -2.39 14.84
C CYS A 18 -28.81 -2.51 14.74
N PRO A 19 -29.59 -1.97 15.70
CA PRO A 19 -31.04 -2.07 15.65
C PRO A 19 -31.59 -1.13 14.57
N GLY A 20 -32.17 -1.70 13.50
CA GLY A 20 -32.95 -0.95 12.49
C GLY A 20 -32.54 -1.16 11.04
N ALA A 21 -31.41 -1.83 10.76
CA ALA A 21 -31.12 -2.30 9.42
C ALA A 21 -31.80 -3.66 9.22
N THR A 22 -32.93 -3.70 8.50
CA THR A 22 -33.35 -4.93 7.83
C THR A 22 -32.31 -5.21 6.76
N PHE A 23 -31.19 -5.82 7.16
CA PHE A 23 -30.26 -6.40 6.21
C PHE A 23 -31.08 -7.40 5.39
N PRO A 24 -31.15 -7.26 4.05
CA PRO A 24 -31.75 -8.29 3.24
C PRO A 24 -31.06 -9.60 3.62
N LYS A 25 -31.83 -10.67 3.83
CA LYS A 25 -31.31 -12.02 4.02
C LYS A 25 -30.71 -12.54 2.70
N ILE A 26 -29.80 -11.78 2.10
CA ILE A 26 -28.79 -12.34 1.19
C ILE A 26 -28.04 -13.32 2.06
N GLY A 27 -28.38 -14.61 1.90
CA GLY A 27 -27.81 -15.69 2.65
C GLY A 27 -26.29 -15.61 2.55
N PHE A 28 -25.67 -15.17 3.64
CA PHE A 28 -24.23 -15.26 3.79
C PHE A 28 -23.94 -16.72 4.13
N ASP A 29 -23.98 -17.58 3.11
CA ASP A 29 -23.62 -18.98 3.27
C ASP A 29 -22.09 -19.04 3.48
N PRO A 30 -21.60 -19.48 4.64
CA PRO A 30 -20.16 -19.48 4.91
C PRO A 30 -19.39 -20.48 4.03
N ARG A 31 -20.06 -21.37 3.28
CA ARG A 31 -19.42 -22.23 2.27
C ARG A 31 -19.22 -21.49 0.94
N GLN A 32 -19.96 -20.41 0.69
CA GLN A 32 -19.73 -19.51 -0.44
C GLN A 32 -18.48 -18.63 -0.29
N LEU A 33 -17.81 -18.61 0.86
CA LEU A 33 -16.50 -17.94 1.02
C LEU A 33 -15.38 -18.64 0.22
N GLU A 34 -15.49 -19.94 -0.02
CA GLU A 34 -14.54 -20.71 -0.84
C GLU A 34 -14.60 -20.28 -2.32
N GLN A 35 -15.75 -19.76 -2.77
CA GLN A 35 -15.98 -19.34 -4.15
C GLN A 35 -15.63 -17.86 -4.40
N TYR A 36 -15.42 -17.06 -3.35
CA TYR A 36 -14.85 -15.72 -3.55
C TYR A 36 -13.42 -15.94 -4.02
N PRO A 37 -13.08 -15.67 -5.28
CA PRO A 37 -11.71 -15.79 -5.71
C PRO A 37 -10.91 -14.88 -4.80
N ARG A 38 -10.05 -15.45 -3.95
CA ARG A 38 -9.07 -14.67 -3.20
C ARG A 38 -8.36 -13.83 -4.25
N ARG A 39 -8.70 -12.54 -4.29
CA ARG A 39 -8.22 -11.55 -5.27
C ARG A 39 -6.73 -11.83 -5.41
N ASN A 40 -6.35 -12.35 -6.59
CA ASN A 40 -5.04 -12.93 -6.82
C ASN A 40 -3.98 -11.98 -6.25
N PRO A 41 -3.27 -12.34 -5.15
CA PRO A 41 -2.35 -11.42 -4.48
C PRO A 41 -1.07 -11.16 -5.30
N LYS A 42 -1.05 -11.64 -6.54
CA LYS A 42 0.08 -11.57 -7.46
C LYS A 42 -0.34 -11.17 -8.86
N LYS A 43 -1.29 -10.23 -8.99
CA LYS A 43 -1.31 -9.41 -10.19
C LYS A 43 -0.21 -8.39 -10.03
N MET A 44 0.93 -8.73 -10.63
CA MET A 44 1.91 -7.74 -11.11
C MET A 44 1.12 -6.53 -11.59
N LEU A 45 1.49 -5.35 -11.11
CA LEU A 45 0.76 -4.12 -11.35
C LEU A 45 0.33 -4.04 -12.83
N ASP A 46 -0.97 -4.25 -13.10
CA ASP A 46 -1.45 -4.42 -14.46
C ASP A 46 -1.35 -3.09 -15.22
N GLU A 47 -0.91 -3.12 -16.46
CA GLU A 47 -0.85 -1.92 -17.34
C GLU A 47 -2.24 -1.27 -17.49
N LYS A 48 -3.30 -2.07 -17.45
CA LYS A 48 -4.69 -1.59 -17.42
C LYS A 48 -5.00 -0.75 -16.17
N LEU A 49 -4.42 -1.09 -15.02
CA LEU A 49 -4.59 -0.31 -13.80
C LEU A 49 -3.89 1.03 -13.96
N LEU A 50 -2.66 1.06 -14.50
CA LEU A 50 -1.93 2.29 -14.78
C LEU A 50 -2.69 3.26 -15.68
N SER A 51 -3.49 2.74 -16.61
CA SER A 51 -4.35 3.59 -17.45
C SER A 51 -5.51 4.25 -16.69
N LEU A 52 -5.82 3.83 -15.46
CA LEU A 52 -6.88 4.38 -14.60
C LEU A 52 -6.32 5.28 -13.48
N ILE A 53 -5.04 5.16 -13.15
CA ILE A 53 -4.38 5.94 -12.08
C ILE A 53 -3.29 6.83 -12.67
N GLN A 54 -3.40 8.12 -12.36
CA GLN A 54 -2.48 9.17 -12.79
C GLN A 54 -1.68 9.71 -11.60
N CYS A 55 -0.58 10.40 -11.89
CA CYS A 55 0.20 11.09 -10.88
C CYS A 55 -0.70 12.07 -10.09
N PRO A 56 -0.73 12.01 -8.74
CA PRO A 56 -1.59 12.88 -7.93
C PRO A 56 -1.18 14.36 -7.99
N ILE A 57 0.03 14.67 -8.45
CA ILE A 57 0.57 16.03 -8.48
C ILE A 57 0.41 16.65 -9.87
N SER A 58 0.82 15.91 -10.90
CA SER A 58 0.92 16.44 -12.27
C SER A 58 -0.11 15.85 -13.24
N GLY A 59 -0.87 14.82 -12.84
CA GLY A 59 -1.81 14.13 -13.74
C GLY A 59 -1.15 13.33 -14.86
N GLN A 60 0.18 13.18 -14.83
CA GLN A 60 0.92 12.43 -15.83
C GLN A 60 0.68 10.93 -15.73
N SER A 61 0.91 10.24 -16.85
CA SER A 61 0.92 8.78 -16.91
C SER A 61 2.06 8.19 -16.05
N LEU A 62 1.75 7.09 -15.37
CA LEU A 62 2.70 6.34 -14.54
C LEU A 62 3.15 5.08 -15.28
N GLN A 63 4.42 4.75 -15.15
CA GLN A 63 5.04 3.57 -15.76
C GLN A 63 5.79 2.77 -14.70
N ILE A 64 5.83 1.45 -14.88
CA ILE A 64 6.62 0.58 -13.99
C ILE A 64 8.10 0.84 -14.25
N SER A 65 8.84 1.13 -13.19
CA SER A 65 10.29 1.26 -13.23
C SER A 65 10.93 -0.10 -13.54
N PRO A 66 11.98 -0.13 -14.38
CA PRO A 66 12.73 -1.36 -14.62
C PRO A 66 13.44 -1.81 -13.33
N ALA A 67 13.52 -3.13 -13.13
CA ALA A 67 14.14 -3.71 -11.94
C ALA A 67 15.61 -3.28 -11.71
N ALA A 68 16.34 -2.92 -12.78
CA ALA A 68 17.70 -2.39 -12.69
C ALA A 68 17.76 -1.05 -11.92
N VAL A 69 16.78 -0.16 -12.14
CA VAL A 69 16.67 1.12 -11.43
C VAL A 69 16.31 0.88 -9.96
N ILE A 70 15.42 -0.08 -9.69
CA ILE A 70 15.05 -0.47 -8.33
C ILE A 70 16.24 -1.06 -7.56
N ALA A 71 17.06 -1.89 -8.22
CA ALA A 71 18.26 -2.45 -7.61
C ALA A 71 19.28 -1.35 -7.25
N ASP A 72 19.54 -0.40 -8.16
CA ASP A 72 20.41 0.76 -7.91
C ASP A 72 19.88 1.63 -6.76
N LEU A 73 18.57 1.92 -6.76
CA LEU A 73 17.90 2.63 -5.67
C LEU A 73 18.03 1.91 -4.34
N ASN A 74 17.81 0.60 -4.32
CA ASN A 74 17.94 -0.21 -3.11
C ASN A 74 19.37 -0.21 -2.56
N GLU A 75 20.39 -0.18 -3.44
CA GLU A 75 21.78 -0.03 -3.00
C GLU A 75 22.03 1.36 -2.39
N LYS A 76 21.53 2.43 -3.03
CA LYS A 76 21.64 3.80 -2.50
C LYS A 76 20.85 3.98 -1.18
N ILE A 77 19.71 3.31 -1.03
CA ILE A 77 18.91 3.24 0.20
C ILE A 77 19.70 2.55 1.31
N ALA A 78 20.34 1.42 1.02
CA ALA A 78 21.20 0.74 1.98
C ALA A 78 22.37 1.64 2.45
N ARG A 79 22.86 2.52 1.56
CA ARG A 79 23.88 3.53 1.88
C ARG A 79 23.30 4.80 2.53
N ARG A 80 21.98 4.89 2.74
CA ARG A 80 21.27 6.08 3.27
C ARG A 80 21.51 7.35 2.46
N GLN A 81 21.53 7.22 1.13
CA GLN A 81 21.74 8.32 0.19
C GLN A 81 20.48 8.72 -0.59
N VAL A 82 19.37 8.00 -0.39
CA VAL A 82 18.10 8.29 -1.04
C VAL A 82 17.17 8.99 -0.07
N ARG A 83 16.61 10.10 -0.54
CA ARG A 83 15.58 10.87 0.16
C ARG A 83 14.32 10.93 -0.66
N ASP A 84 13.18 10.99 0.01
CA ASP A 84 11.92 11.34 -0.63
C ASP A 84 11.73 12.85 -0.72
N ALA A 85 10.65 13.27 -1.38
CA ALA A 85 10.29 14.67 -1.64
C ALA A 85 10.06 15.49 -0.37
N SER A 86 9.89 14.85 0.79
CA SER A 86 9.81 15.50 2.10
C SER A 86 11.12 15.47 2.88
N ASP A 87 12.23 15.24 2.17
CA ASP A 87 13.60 15.22 2.68
C ASP A 87 13.84 14.13 3.74
N GLN A 88 12.95 13.14 3.84
CA GLN A 88 13.14 12.00 4.74
C GLN A 88 13.99 10.91 4.08
N LEU A 89 14.83 10.27 4.90
CA LEU A 89 15.66 9.16 4.45
C LEU A 89 14.78 7.93 4.19
N VAL A 90 14.89 7.38 2.99
CA VAL A 90 14.21 6.13 2.65
C VAL A 90 15.03 4.99 3.24
N GLU A 91 14.55 4.39 4.33
CA GLU A 91 15.19 3.22 4.96
C GLU A 91 14.60 1.88 4.49
N SER A 92 13.42 1.93 3.87
CA SER A 92 12.71 0.75 3.40
C SER A 92 13.04 0.45 1.94
N ALA A 93 13.55 -0.75 1.68
CA ALA A 93 13.76 -1.25 0.32
C ALA A 93 12.44 -1.28 -0.49
N LEU A 94 12.58 -1.07 -1.79
CA LEU A 94 11.49 -1.11 -2.76
C LEU A 94 11.46 -2.49 -3.42
N ASP A 95 10.26 -3.04 -3.60
CA ASP A 95 10.04 -4.27 -4.36
C ASP A 95 9.92 -3.94 -5.86
N GLN A 96 9.16 -2.89 -6.15
CA GLN A 96 9.00 -2.28 -7.47
C GLN A 96 8.90 -0.75 -7.32
N GLY A 97 8.90 -0.04 -8.44
CA GLY A 97 8.69 1.41 -8.46
C GLY A 97 7.79 1.84 -9.61
N LEU A 98 7.16 2.99 -9.44
CA LEU A 98 6.35 3.64 -10.44
C LEU A 98 6.94 5.00 -10.77
N THR A 99 7.48 5.14 -11.97
CA THR A 99 8.02 6.40 -12.43
C THR A 99 6.95 7.20 -13.16
N THR A 100 7.00 8.52 -13.06
CA THR A 100 6.29 9.41 -13.99
C THR A 100 6.88 9.26 -15.40
N ALA A 101 6.07 9.49 -16.44
CA ALA A 101 6.55 9.49 -17.83
C ALA A 101 7.74 10.42 -18.09
N ASP A 102 7.82 11.53 -17.36
CA ASP A 102 8.95 12.48 -17.40
C ASP A 102 10.22 11.98 -16.69
N GLY A 103 10.12 10.90 -15.92
CA GLY A 103 11.26 10.33 -15.18
C GLY A 103 11.71 11.16 -13.97
N ALA A 104 11.05 12.27 -13.65
CA ALA A 104 11.39 13.14 -12.52
C ALA A 104 11.09 12.53 -11.14
N ARG A 105 10.05 11.68 -11.05
CA ARG A 105 9.59 11.14 -9.75
C ARG A 105 9.33 9.65 -9.82
N LEU A 106 9.70 8.96 -8.74
CA LEU A 106 9.48 7.54 -8.55
C LEU A 106 8.68 7.29 -7.27
N TYR A 107 7.54 6.63 -7.43
CA TYR A 107 6.70 6.17 -6.34
C TYR A 107 7.07 4.74 -5.93
N PRO A 108 7.36 4.48 -4.65
CA PRO A 108 7.72 3.14 -4.19
C PRO A 108 6.53 2.19 -4.23
N VAL A 109 6.78 0.93 -4.59
CA VAL A 109 5.81 -0.17 -4.53
C VAL A 109 6.33 -1.23 -3.57
N ARG A 110 5.52 -1.54 -2.54
CA ARG A 110 5.88 -2.47 -1.46
C ARG A 110 4.79 -3.53 -1.32
N GLY A 111 5.16 -4.81 -1.40
CA GLY A 111 4.19 -5.91 -1.30
C GLY A 111 3.07 -5.85 -2.36
N GLY A 112 3.35 -5.27 -3.54
CA GLY A 112 2.36 -5.05 -4.59
C GLY A 112 1.40 -3.88 -4.37
N ILE A 113 1.59 -3.08 -3.31
CA ILE A 113 0.82 -1.87 -3.04
C ILE A 113 1.67 -0.64 -3.42
N PRO A 114 1.29 0.13 -4.46
CA PRO A 114 1.97 1.37 -4.80
C PRO A 114 1.61 2.49 -3.81
N THR A 115 2.61 3.18 -3.29
CA THR A 115 2.41 4.37 -2.44
C THR A 115 2.38 5.61 -3.32
N LEU A 116 1.18 6.04 -3.71
CA LEU A 116 0.95 7.26 -4.49
C LEU A 116 0.75 8.50 -3.58
N ILE A 117 1.72 8.75 -2.70
CA ILE A 117 1.74 9.95 -1.84
C ILE A 117 2.81 10.89 -2.36
N ALA A 118 2.46 12.17 -2.52
CA ALA A 118 3.36 13.19 -3.04
C ALA A 118 4.65 13.32 -2.22
N ASP A 119 4.49 13.30 -0.90
CA ASP A 119 5.53 13.36 0.12
C ASP A 119 6.51 12.17 0.04
N ALA A 120 5.97 10.97 -0.17
CA ALA A 120 6.73 9.73 -0.25
C ALA A 120 7.33 9.45 -1.64
N ALA A 121 7.19 10.38 -2.59
CA ALA A 121 7.78 10.25 -3.92
C ALA A 121 9.29 10.46 -3.82
N ILE A 122 10.07 9.64 -4.49
CA ILE A 122 11.52 9.80 -4.59
C ILE A 122 11.79 10.64 -5.83
N GLU A 123 12.42 11.80 -5.64
CA GLU A 123 12.83 12.65 -6.76
C GLU A 123 14.10 12.06 -7.38
N LEU A 124 13.96 11.63 -8.64
CA LEU A 124 15.07 11.16 -9.43
C LEU A 124 15.69 12.39 -10.08
N GLU A 125 16.70 12.95 -9.42
CA GLU A 125 17.58 13.95 -10.03
C GLU A 125 18.26 13.29 -11.24
N GLN A 126 17.72 13.51 -12.43
CA GLN A 126 18.35 13.11 -13.69
C GLN A 126 19.55 14.04 -13.88
N GLY A 127 20.68 13.67 -13.25
CA GLY A 127 21.98 14.35 -13.40
C GLY A 127 22.63 14.06 -14.75
#